data_AF-A0A8T0EP16-F1
#
_entry.id   AF-A0A8T0EP16-F1
#
_cell.length_a   1.000
_cell.length_b   1.000
_cell.length_c   1.000
_cell.angle_alpha   90.00
_cell.angle_beta   90.00
_cell.angle_gamma   90.00
#
_symmetry.space_group_name_H-M   'P 1'
#
loop_
_entity.id
_entity.type
_entity.pdbx_description
1 polymer ?
#
loop_
_entity_poly.entity_id
_entity_poly.type
_entity_poly.pdbx_seq_one_letter_code
_entity_poly.pdbx_strand_id
1 'polypeptide(L)'
;MVYVLIDETGGNTPSSHIFNDPVFWKYFENQVLSKTWSCNFSPNLLTDTIEKDAKLYSNDSIFRQRRRGSLKWVHNDTLWISLVLGACKELANKRQGIFSKELKDLHMLEAFEDFVDHIDYFYKVASIMKSKGHPVQVFGQNSSKIHDIDKLDPVMMVGYSERFEDNVTTSVWNHCVDRHTTVNPHHQAHCLWHDCCQQEAAGCTFCDDIRTKALCEMICDKVSRRVQKNLGGHFSNEMWDVEPAYFKGLSEDYMEKVMKMLQQLKNSNSTNRT
;
A
#
# COMPACT_ATOMS: atom_id res chain seq x y z
N MET A 1 10.36 -18.93 -0.85
CA MET A 1 9.17 -19.81 -0.76
C MET A 1 8.38 -19.36 0.45
N VAL A 2 7.24 -18.71 0.28
CA VAL A 2 6.37 -18.31 1.39
C VAL A 2 5.35 -19.43 1.58
N TYR A 3 5.47 -20.16 2.68
CA TYR A 3 4.43 -21.07 3.16
C TYR A 3 3.53 -20.27 4.09
N VAL A 4 2.25 -20.14 3.74
CA VAL A 4 1.21 -19.71 4.69
C VAL A 4 0.38 -20.95 4.99
N LEU A 5 0.28 -21.24 6.29
CA LEU A 5 -0.42 -22.39 6.86
C LEU A 5 -1.92 -22.31 6.50
N ILE A 6 -2.44 -23.38 5.91
CA ILE A 6 -3.87 -23.68 5.92
C ILE A 6 -4.07 -24.53 7.18
N ASP A 7 -4.84 -24.04 8.15
CA ASP A 7 -5.29 -24.85 9.27
C ASP A 7 -6.51 -25.65 8.79
N GLU A 8 -6.34 -26.97 8.68
CA GLU A 8 -7.38 -27.92 8.25
C GLU A 8 -8.33 -28.33 9.39
N THR A 9 -8.35 -27.62 10.51
CA THR A 9 -9.27 -27.90 11.61
C THR A 9 -10.23 -26.75 11.83
N GLY A 10 -11.53 -27.01 11.63
CA GLY A 10 -12.63 -26.06 11.80
C GLY A 10 -12.81 -25.57 13.23
N GLY A 11 -11.93 -24.67 13.66
CA GLY A 11 -12.05 -23.85 14.85
C GLY A 11 -11.61 -22.42 14.51
N ASN A 12 -12.36 -21.42 14.96
CA ASN A 12 -12.00 -20.00 14.82
C ASN A 12 -10.69 -19.70 15.57
N THR A 13 -9.55 -19.89 14.93
CA THR A 13 -8.34 -19.12 15.25
C THR A 13 -8.48 -17.78 14.53
N PRO A 14 -8.47 -16.63 15.24
CA PRO A 14 -8.46 -15.35 14.57
C PRO A 14 -7.20 -15.32 13.73
N SER A 15 -7.36 -15.17 12.41
CA SER A 15 -6.25 -14.94 11.49
C SER A 15 -5.32 -13.90 12.11
N SER A 16 -4.12 -14.34 12.48
CA SER A 16 -3.12 -13.46 13.06
C SER A 16 -2.78 -12.37 12.04
N HIS A 17 -2.66 -11.14 12.51
CA HIS A 17 -2.22 -10.01 11.69
C HIS A 17 -0.91 -10.36 10.96
N ILE A 18 -0.73 -9.95 9.70
CA ILE A 18 0.44 -10.34 8.88
C ILE A 18 1.78 -9.99 9.54
N PHE A 19 1.84 -8.87 10.25
CA PHE A 19 3.03 -8.47 11.03
C PHE A 19 3.31 -9.35 12.26
N ASN A 20 2.39 -10.22 12.66
CA ASN A 20 2.60 -11.25 13.67
C ASN A 20 3.07 -12.59 13.08
N ASP A 21 3.01 -12.76 11.74
CA ASP A 21 3.66 -13.88 11.07
C ASP A 21 5.20 -13.73 11.17
N PRO A 22 5.94 -14.71 11.72
CA PRO A 22 7.39 -14.58 11.93
C PRO A 22 8.19 -14.49 10.63
N VAL A 23 7.73 -15.14 9.56
CA VAL A 23 8.43 -15.17 8.26
C VAL A 23 8.29 -13.81 7.58
N PHE A 24 7.07 -13.29 7.52
CA PHE A 24 6.80 -11.96 7.03
C PHE A 24 7.49 -10.90 7.88
N TRP A 25 7.39 -10.98 9.22
CA TRP A 25 8.03 -10.01 10.12
C TRP A 25 9.53 -9.91 9.87
N LYS A 26 10.24 -11.04 9.82
CA LYS A 26 11.68 -11.06 9.53
C LYS A 26 11.99 -10.46 8.15
N TYR A 27 11.15 -10.72 7.16
CA TYR A 27 11.31 -10.15 5.82
C TYR A 27 11.11 -8.62 5.83
N PHE A 28 10.03 -8.16 6.44
CA PHE A 28 9.70 -6.74 6.60
C PHE A 28 10.80 -5.99 7.35
N GLU A 29 11.27 -6.52 8.49
CA GLU A 29 12.36 -5.95 9.26
C GLU A 29 13.63 -5.77 8.41
N ASN A 30 14.00 -6.77 7.62
CA ASN A 30 15.13 -6.67 6.69
C ASN A 30 14.91 -5.58 5.63
N GLN A 31 13.69 -5.46 5.07
CA GLN A 31 13.36 -4.42 4.08
C GLN A 31 13.40 -3.00 4.68
N VAL A 32 12.96 -2.85 5.92
CA VAL A 32 12.99 -1.56 6.64
C VAL A 32 14.42 -1.16 7.00
N LEU A 33 15.22 -2.11 7.50
CA LEU A 33 16.64 -1.90 7.83
C LEU A 33 17.48 -1.57 6.60
N SER A 34 17.18 -2.16 5.45
CA SER A 34 17.83 -1.86 4.18
C SER A 34 17.30 -0.58 3.50
N LYS A 35 16.36 0.13 4.15
CA LYS A 35 15.78 1.40 3.69
C LYS A 35 15.12 1.31 2.32
N THR A 36 14.53 0.16 1.99
CA THR A 36 13.83 0.00 0.71
C THR A 36 12.60 0.91 0.58
N TRP A 37 12.10 1.45 1.69
CA TRP A 37 11.08 2.50 1.76
C TRP A 37 11.55 3.89 1.33
N SER A 38 12.86 4.18 1.36
CA SER A 38 13.37 5.53 1.09
C SER A 38 13.06 5.98 -0.33
N CYS A 39 12.34 7.11 -0.44
CA CYS A 39 11.93 7.69 -1.72
C CYS A 39 12.93 8.72 -2.26
N ASN A 40 13.98 9.04 -1.49
CA ASN A 40 14.99 10.06 -1.81
C ASN A 40 14.40 11.45 -2.12
N PHE A 41 13.37 11.87 -1.37
CA PHE A 41 12.89 13.25 -1.45
C PHE A 41 13.98 14.24 -1.05
N SER A 42 13.87 15.48 -1.54
CA SER A 42 14.71 16.57 -1.05
C SER A 42 14.56 16.69 0.47
N PRO A 43 15.65 16.70 1.26
CA PRO A 43 15.57 16.87 2.72
C PRO A 43 14.83 18.14 3.15
N ASN A 44 14.80 19.15 2.27
CA ASN A 44 14.18 20.44 2.53
C ASN A 44 12.72 20.53 2.04
N LEU A 45 12.15 19.48 1.43
CA LEU A 45 10.79 19.54 0.87
C LEU A 45 9.74 19.92 1.92
N LEU A 46 9.90 19.44 3.16
CA LEU A 46 9.01 19.76 4.28
C LEU A 46 9.16 21.21 4.78
N THR A 47 10.33 21.83 4.60
CA THR A 47 10.60 23.21 5.04
C THR A 47 10.33 24.23 3.95
N ASP A 48 10.76 23.97 2.72
CA ASP A 48 10.73 24.93 1.61
C ASP A 48 9.29 25.26 1.18
N THR A 49 8.38 24.32 1.37
CA THR A 49 6.97 24.47 0.97
C THR A 49 6.05 24.91 2.10
N ILE A 50 6.56 25.06 3.33
CA ILE A 50 5.72 25.25 4.53
C ILE A 50 4.89 26.54 4.48
N GLU A 51 5.49 27.67 4.09
CA GLU A 51 4.78 28.96 4.05
C GLU A 51 3.77 29.06 2.91
N LYS A 52 4.02 28.34 1.82
CA LYS A 52 3.09 28.26 0.70
C LYS A 52 1.87 27.44 1.11
N ASP A 53 2.09 26.24 1.65
CA ASP A 53 1.03 25.29 1.95
C ASP A 53 0.25 25.68 3.22
N ALA A 54 0.85 26.39 4.17
CA ALA A 54 0.17 26.92 5.36
C ALA A 54 -1.07 27.79 5.01
N LYS A 55 -1.04 28.49 3.87
CA LYS A 55 -2.15 29.32 3.39
C LYS A 55 -3.40 28.53 3.01
N LEU A 56 -3.29 27.21 2.87
CA LEU A 56 -4.42 26.31 2.60
C LEU A 56 -5.22 25.99 3.86
N TYR A 57 -4.72 26.36 5.03
CA TYR A 57 -5.32 26.06 6.33
C TYR A 57 -5.88 27.31 6.99
N SER A 58 -7.05 27.19 7.61
CA SER A 58 -7.60 28.24 8.49
C SER A 58 -6.83 28.32 9.83
N ASN A 59 -6.28 27.18 10.26
CA ASN A 59 -5.36 27.05 11.38
C ASN A 59 -4.27 26.06 10.99
N ASP A 60 -3.03 26.52 10.89
CA ASP A 60 -1.88 25.77 10.41
C ASP A 60 -1.01 25.19 11.54
N SER A 61 -1.45 25.26 12.80
CA SER A 61 -0.64 24.83 13.95
C SER A 61 -0.25 23.35 13.90
N ILE A 62 -1.24 22.46 13.69
CA ILE A 62 -1.03 21.01 13.56
C ILE A 62 -0.15 20.70 12.34
N PHE A 63 -0.47 21.32 11.21
CA PHE A 63 0.29 21.20 9.97
C PHE A 63 1.78 21.55 10.17
N ARG A 64 2.07 22.70 10.79
CA ARG A 64 3.45 23.14 11.06
C ARG A 64 4.14 22.24 12.07
N GLN A 65 3.44 21.82 13.12
CA GLN A 65 3.95 20.89 14.13
C GLN A 65 4.33 19.56 13.50
N ARG A 66 3.45 18.97 12.67
CA ARG A 66 3.68 17.72 11.94
C ARG A 66 4.93 17.82 11.07
N ARG A 67 5.01 18.83 10.20
CA ARG A 67 6.16 19.01 9.30
C ARG A 67 7.47 19.19 10.06
N ARG A 68 7.52 20.11 11.03
CA ARG A 68 8.73 20.38 11.83
C ARG A 68 9.14 19.18 12.68
N GLY A 69 8.16 18.52 13.31
CA GLY A 69 8.39 17.34 14.14
C GLY A 69 8.94 16.16 13.35
N SER A 70 8.54 16.00 12.09
CA SER A 70 8.98 14.92 11.21
C SER A 70 10.41 15.08 10.68
N LEU A 71 10.99 16.30 10.72
CA LEU A 71 12.37 16.55 10.28
C LEU A 71 13.40 15.71 11.05
N LYS A 72 13.12 15.39 12.32
CA LYS A 72 14.01 14.54 13.12
C LYS A 72 14.19 13.14 12.52
N TRP A 73 13.19 12.64 11.77
CA TRP A 73 13.25 11.34 11.11
C TRP A 73 13.88 11.42 9.73
N VAL A 74 13.63 12.50 8.99
CA VAL A 74 14.30 12.78 7.70
C VAL A 74 15.82 12.84 7.86
N HIS A 75 16.31 13.30 9.02
CA HIS A 75 17.74 13.42 9.31
C HIS A 75 18.31 12.26 10.15
N ASN A 76 17.48 11.30 10.57
CA ASN A 76 17.91 10.20 11.43
C ASN A 76 17.11 8.91 11.14
N ASP A 77 17.63 8.14 10.19
CA ASP A 77 17.02 6.87 9.78
C ASP A 77 16.93 5.86 10.92
N THR A 78 17.88 5.84 11.86
CA THR A 78 17.85 4.91 13.00
C THR A 78 16.63 5.16 13.88
N LEU A 79 16.33 6.43 14.14
CA LEU A 79 15.15 6.81 14.91
C LEU A 79 13.86 6.44 14.15
N TRP A 80 13.81 6.73 12.85
CA TRP A 80 12.66 6.38 12.02
C TRP A 80 12.42 4.86 11.93
N ILE A 81 13.46 4.07 11.68
CA ILE A 81 13.39 2.61 11.62
C ILE A 81 12.86 2.04 12.94
N SER A 82 13.38 2.52 14.09
CA SER A 82 12.89 2.09 15.40
C SER A 82 11.41 2.40 15.59
N LEU A 83 10.98 3.59 15.16
CA LEU A 83 9.58 4.01 15.25
C LEU A 83 8.69 3.13 14.37
N VAL A 84 9.06 2.92 13.10
CA VAL A 84 8.29 2.10 12.13
C VAL A 84 8.11 0.67 12.65
N LEU A 85 9.21 0.00 13.02
CA LEU A 85 9.14 -1.37 13.50
C LEU A 85 8.33 -1.48 14.79
N GLY A 86 8.55 -0.55 15.72
CA GLY A 86 7.82 -0.48 16.98
C GLY A 86 6.32 -0.26 16.78
N ALA A 87 5.95 0.74 15.97
CA ALA A 87 4.55 1.08 15.69
C ALA A 87 3.82 -0.04 14.94
N CYS A 88 4.44 -0.68 13.94
CA CYS A 88 3.84 -1.83 13.26
C CYS A 88 3.52 -2.96 14.24
N LYS A 89 4.41 -3.26 15.21
CA LYS A 89 4.15 -4.28 16.23
C LYS A 89 3.09 -3.88 17.24
N GLU A 90 3.08 -2.64 17.69
CA GLU A 90 2.05 -2.10 18.57
C GLU A 90 0.66 -2.25 17.93
N LEU A 91 0.51 -1.77 16.70
CA LEU A 91 -0.74 -1.78 15.94
C LEU A 91 -1.21 -3.20 15.57
N ALA A 92 -0.31 -4.06 15.09
CA ALA A 92 -0.63 -5.45 14.79
C ALA A 92 -1.13 -6.24 16.02
N ASN A 93 -0.76 -5.81 17.22
CA ASN A 93 -1.21 -6.37 18.49
C ASN A 93 -2.38 -5.59 19.11
N LYS A 94 -2.93 -4.60 18.40
CA LYS A 94 -4.00 -3.71 18.86
C LYS A 94 -3.67 -3.04 20.20
N ARG A 95 -2.42 -2.62 20.37
CA ARG A 95 -1.92 -1.93 21.56
C ARG A 95 -1.38 -0.56 21.16
N GLN A 96 -1.69 0.45 21.95
CA GLN A 96 -1.00 1.74 21.86
C GLN A 96 0.16 1.75 22.85
N GLY A 97 1.34 2.10 22.36
CA GLY A 97 2.55 2.23 23.15
C GLY A 97 3.30 3.49 22.80
N ILE A 98 4.62 3.49 23.02
CA ILE A 98 5.43 4.71 22.87
C ILE A 98 5.56 5.13 21.41
N PHE A 99 5.59 4.18 20.48
CA PHE A 99 5.86 4.46 19.06
C PHE A 99 4.60 4.99 18.35
N SER A 100 3.46 4.31 18.52
CA SER A 100 2.16 4.77 18.01
C SER A 100 1.74 6.11 18.65
N LYS A 101 2.08 6.34 19.92
CA LYS A 101 1.85 7.65 20.56
C LYS A 101 2.65 8.77 19.89
N GLU A 102 3.89 8.54 19.53
CA GLU A 102 4.70 9.57 18.85
C GLU A 102 4.13 9.96 17.49
N LEU A 103 3.60 8.99 16.72
CA LEU A 103 2.86 9.26 15.48
C LEU A 103 1.56 10.03 15.75
N LYS A 104 0.85 9.69 16.82
CA LYS A 104 -0.39 10.37 17.23
C LYS A 104 -0.16 11.82 17.61
N ASP A 105 0.90 12.11 18.37
CA ASP A 105 1.25 13.46 18.83
C ASP A 105 1.62 14.39 17.65
N LEU A 106 1.95 13.81 16.49
CA LEU A 106 2.21 14.53 15.24
C LEU A 106 1.07 14.41 14.22
N HIS A 107 -0.08 13.83 14.60
CA HIS A 107 -1.23 13.63 13.72
C HIS A 107 -0.86 12.89 12.42
N MET A 108 -0.21 11.73 12.56
CA MET A 108 0.10 10.81 11.45
C MET A 108 -0.23 9.35 11.78
N LEU A 109 -0.86 9.10 12.93
CA LEU A 109 -1.18 7.75 13.35
C LEU A 109 -2.22 7.11 12.42
N GLU A 110 -3.24 7.86 11.97
CA GLU A 110 -4.30 7.30 11.13
C GLU A 110 -3.75 6.89 9.76
N ALA A 111 -2.91 7.73 9.15
CA ALA A 111 -2.20 7.38 7.91
C ALA A 111 -1.31 6.14 8.08
N PHE A 112 -0.62 6.01 9.21
CA PHE A 112 0.24 4.85 9.49
C PHE A 112 -0.58 3.57 9.77
N GLU A 113 -1.66 3.67 10.54
CA GLU A 113 -2.61 2.59 10.78
C GLU A 113 -3.24 2.10 9.48
N ASP A 114 -3.62 3.02 8.59
CA ASP A 114 -4.16 2.67 7.27
C ASP A 114 -3.16 1.83 6.45
N PHE A 115 -1.87 2.17 6.48
CA PHE A 115 -0.83 1.37 5.85
C PHE A 115 -0.75 -0.03 6.49
N VAL A 116 -0.62 -0.12 7.80
CA VAL A 116 -0.46 -1.40 8.52
C VAL A 116 -1.64 -2.34 8.25
N ASP A 117 -2.87 -1.84 8.34
CA ASP A 117 -4.08 -2.60 8.07
C ASP A 117 -4.19 -2.99 6.59
N HIS A 118 -3.87 -2.07 5.68
CA HIS A 118 -3.93 -2.36 4.24
C HIS A 118 -2.97 -3.49 3.86
N ILE A 119 -1.76 -3.51 4.42
CA ILE A 119 -0.82 -4.63 4.20
C ILE A 119 -1.42 -5.95 4.69
N ASP A 120 -2.05 -5.97 5.87
CA ASP A 120 -2.72 -7.17 6.38
C ASP A 120 -3.82 -7.69 5.44
N TYR A 121 -4.72 -6.81 5.01
CA TYR A 121 -5.77 -7.19 4.06
C TYR A 121 -5.21 -7.56 2.68
N PHE A 122 -4.20 -6.86 2.18
CA PHE A 122 -3.56 -7.15 0.90
C PHE A 122 -3.01 -8.57 0.88
N TYR A 123 -2.26 -8.98 1.90
CA TYR A 123 -1.70 -10.35 1.96
C TYR A 123 -2.77 -11.43 2.14
N LYS A 124 -3.86 -11.13 2.85
CA LYS A 124 -5.03 -12.03 2.95
C LYS A 124 -5.71 -12.22 1.59
N VAL A 125 -5.97 -11.14 0.87
CA VAL A 125 -6.56 -11.19 -0.48
C VAL A 125 -5.61 -11.88 -1.46
N ALA A 126 -4.32 -11.59 -1.42
CA ALA A 126 -3.31 -12.23 -2.26
C ALA A 126 -3.27 -13.75 -2.06
N SER A 127 -3.45 -14.23 -0.82
CA SER A 127 -3.57 -15.65 -0.51
C SER A 127 -4.80 -16.29 -1.17
N ILE A 128 -5.94 -15.61 -1.11
CA ILE A 128 -7.19 -16.08 -1.75
C ILE A 128 -7.06 -16.06 -3.28
N MET A 129 -6.47 -15.01 -3.85
CA MET A 129 -6.24 -14.94 -5.30
C MET A 129 -5.31 -16.06 -5.76
N LYS A 130 -4.24 -16.35 -4.99
CA LYS A 130 -3.32 -17.45 -5.26
C LYS A 130 -4.04 -18.80 -5.26
N SER A 131 -4.91 -19.08 -4.28
CA SER A 131 -5.66 -20.35 -4.24
C SER A 131 -6.66 -20.49 -5.40
N LYS A 132 -7.08 -19.36 -5.99
CA LYS A 132 -7.93 -19.28 -7.18
C LYS A 132 -7.15 -19.26 -8.51
N GLY A 133 -5.84 -19.50 -8.50
CA GLY A 133 -5.00 -19.56 -9.70
C GLY A 133 -4.49 -18.22 -10.22
N HIS A 134 -4.67 -17.14 -9.45
CA HIS A 134 -4.18 -15.80 -9.77
C HIS A 134 -3.14 -15.34 -8.74
N PRO A 135 -1.90 -15.87 -8.76
CA PRO A 135 -0.87 -15.46 -7.81
C PRO A 135 -0.53 -13.98 -8.00
N VAL A 136 -0.41 -13.26 -6.88
CA VAL A 136 -0.06 -11.83 -6.86
C VAL A 136 1.46 -11.69 -6.72
N GLN A 137 2.06 -10.95 -7.65
CA GLN A 137 3.46 -10.54 -7.57
C GLN A 137 3.51 -9.04 -7.25
N VAL A 138 4.19 -8.69 -6.17
CA VAL A 138 4.33 -7.31 -5.70
C VAL A 138 5.57 -6.66 -6.34
N PHE A 139 5.37 -5.54 -7.02
CA PHE A 139 6.42 -4.69 -7.61
C PHE A 139 6.81 -3.55 -6.65
N GLY A 140 7.13 -3.90 -5.40
CA GLY A 140 7.48 -2.92 -4.38
C GLY A 140 8.77 -2.15 -4.69
N GLN A 141 8.93 -0.98 -4.06
CA GLN A 141 10.12 -0.13 -4.22
C GLN A 141 11.42 -0.86 -3.85
N ASN A 142 12.49 -0.60 -4.59
CA ASN A 142 13.83 -1.16 -4.36
C ASN A 142 13.81 -2.69 -4.23
N SER A 143 12.95 -3.37 -4.99
CA SER A 143 12.78 -4.83 -5.00
C SER A 143 12.32 -5.43 -3.66
N SER A 144 11.71 -4.62 -2.79
CA SER A 144 11.25 -5.05 -1.48
C SER A 144 10.15 -6.10 -1.50
N LYS A 145 9.41 -6.25 -2.61
CA LYS A 145 8.20 -7.10 -2.72
C LYS A 145 7.19 -6.92 -1.58
N ILE A 146 7.23 -5.76 -0.90
CA ILE A 146 6.24 -5.33 0.07
C ILE A 146 5.43 -4.25 -0.61
N HIS A 147 4.12 -4.46 -0.64
CA HIS A 147 3.20 -3.58 -1.34
C HIS A 147 3.27 -2.20 -0.68
N ASP A 148 3.33 -1.14 -1.49
CA ASP A 148 3.33 0.25 -1.01
C ASP A 148 4.36 0.59 0.07
N ILE A 149 5.51 -0.12 0.13
CA ILE A 149 6.51 0.11 1.17
C ILE A 149 7.08 1.55 1.15
N ASP A 150 7.02 2.22 0.00
CA ASP A 150 7.42 3.61 -0.18
C ASP A 150 6.61 4.57 0.70
N LYS A 151 5.38 4.19 1.10
CA LYS A 151 4.58 4.98 2.05
C LYS A 151 5.22 5.12 3.43
N LEU A 152 6.19 4.27 3.77
CA LEU A 152 6.98 4.40 4.99
C LEU A 152 8.08 5.46 4.91
N ASP A 153 8.27 6.16 3.80
CA ASP A 153 9.13 7.35 3.80
C ASP A 153 8.51 8.44 4.71
N PRO A 154 9.28 9.11 5.60
CA PRO A 154 8.74 10.17 6.46
C PRO A 154 8.01 11.27 5.70
N VAL A 155 8.47 11.65 4.51
CA VAL A 155 7.83 12.65 3.67
C VAL A 155 6.52 12.12 3.08
N MET A 156 6.48 10.84 2.68
CA MET A 156 5.24 10.18 2.27
C MET A 156 4.24 10.18 3.41
N MET A 157 4.66 9.80 4.62
CA MET A 157 3.79 9.79 5.80
C MET A 157 3.15 11.17 6.05
N VAL A 158 3.94 12.24 5.97
CA VAL A 158 3.43 13.62 6.05
C VAL A 158 2.44 13.92 4.93
N GLY A 159 2.79 13.63 3.67
CA GLY A 159 1.94 13.90 2.52
C GLY A 159 0.60 13.15 2.56
N TYR A 160 0.60 11.87 2.96
CA TYR A 160 -0.61 11.08 3.15
C TYR A 160 -1.46 11.62 4.30
N SER A 161 -0.85 12.02 5.41
CA SER A 161 -1.58 12.61 6.53
C SER A 161 -2.25 13.93 6.14
N GLU A 162 -1.53 14.82 5.44
CA GLU A 162 -2.11 16.07 4.91
C GLU A 162 -3.24 15.82 3.92
N ARG A 163 -3.11 14.79 3.07
CA ARG A 163 -4.15 14.48 2.08
C ARG A 163 -5.39 13.85 2.70
N PHE A 164 -5.22 12.89 3.60
CA PHE A 164 -6.31 12.01 4.03
C PHE A 164 -6.86 12.35 5.42
N GLU A 165 -6.05 12.91 6.31
CA GLU A 165 -6.52 13.40 7.62
C GLU A 165 -7.01 14.85 7.50
N ASP A 166 -6.24 15.72 6.85
CA ASP A 166 -6.61 17.15 6.76
C ASP A 166 -7.53 17.44 5.54
N ASN A 167 -7.62 16.52 4.57
CA ASN A 167 -8.28 16.72 3.27
C ASN A 167 -7.72 17.91 2.47
N VAL A 168 -6.40 18.13 2.51
CA VAL A 168 -5.72 19.24 1.81
C VAL A 168 -4.78 18.71 0.72
N THR A 169 -4.79 19.34 -0.45
CA THR A 169 -3.85 19.05 -1.53
C THR A 169 -2.65 19.99 -1.42
N THR A 170 -1.61 19.56 -0.71
CA THR A 170 -0.39 20.35 -0.47
C THR A 170 0.67 20.12 -1.56
N SER A 171 1.71 20.96 -1.56
CA SER A 171 2.87 20.77 -2.42
C SER A 171 3.61 19.47 -2.08
N VAL A 172 3.69 19.09 -0.80
CA VAL A 172 4.26 17.81 -0.37
C VAL A 172 3.46 16.63 -0.93
N TRP A 173 2.14 16.63 -0.77
CA TRP A 173 1.28 15.59 -1.33
C TRP A 173 1.46 15.44 -2.85
N ASN A 174 1.57 16.55 -3.59
CA ASN A 174 1.77 16.50 -5.04
C ASN A 174 3.08 15.79 -5.43
N HIS A 175 4.17 16.01 -4.69
CA HIS A 175 5.43 15.27 -4.91
C HIS A 175 5.30 13.80 -4.52
N CYS A 176 4.60 13.50 -3.43
CA CYS A 176 4.36 12.13 -2.97
C CYS A 176 3.55 11.32 -3.99
N VAL A 177 2.43 11.86 -4.48
CA VAL A 177 1.58 11.15 -5.45
C VAL A 177 2.27 10.98 -6.80
N ASP A 178 2.96 12.00 -7.31
CA ASP A 178 3.73 11.91 -8.54
C ASP A 178 4.79 10.80 -8.46
N ARG A 179 5.59 10.80 -7.39
CA ARG A 179 6.57 9.75 -7.09
C ARG A 179 5.92 8.37 -7.01
N HIS A 180 4.88 8.23 -6.19
CA HIS A 180 4.20 6.95 -5.92
C HIS A 180 3.66 6.34 -7.20
N THR A 181 2.99 7.13 -8.04
CA THR A 181 2.44 6.67 -9.32
C THR A 181 3.52 6.35 -10.36
N THR A 182 4.70 6.96 -10.25
CA THR A 182 5.84 6.72 -11.16
C THR A 182 6.60 5.44 -10.84
N VAL A 183 6.57 4.95 -9.59
CA VAL A 183 7.32 3.73 -9.20
C VAL A 183 6.46 2.50 -8.98
N ASN A 184 5.14 2.65 -8.90
CA ASN A 184 4.22 1.54 -8.67
C ASN A 184 3.52 1.16 -9.97
N PRO A 185 3.94 0.06 -10.65
CA PRO A 185 3.37 -0.36 -11.92
C PRO A 185 1.89 -0.76 -11.80
N HIS A 186 1.43 -1.13 -10.61
CA HIS A 186 0.02 -1.43 -10.34
C HIS A 186 -0.86 -0.16 -10.29
N HIS A 187 -0.30 1.05 -10.34
CA HIS A 187 -1.09 2.27 -10.42
C HIS A 187 -1.46 2.57 -11.87
N GLN A 188 -2.73 2.86 -12.16
CA GLN A 188 -3.25 3.07 -13.53
C GLN A 188 -2.67 4.31 -14.25
N ALA A 189 -2.06 5.23 -13.49
CA ALA A 189 -1.33 6.38 -14.04
C ALA A 189 0.14 6.06 -14.40
N HIS A 190 0.66 4.90 -13.99
CA HIS A 190 2.03 4.52 -14.27
C HIS A 190 2.27 4.39 -15.78
N CYS A 191 3.45 4.81 -16.25
CA CYS A 191 3.77 4.85 -17.67
C CYS A 191 3.74 3.46 -18.36
N LEU A 192 3.76 2.36 -17.61
CA LEU A 192 3.55 0.98 -18.10
C LEU A 192 2.27 0.85 -18.95
N TRP A 193 1.25 1.64 -18.61
CA TRP A 193 -0.07 1.63 -19.26
C TRP A 193 -0.18 2.58 -20.45
N HIS A 194 0.75 3.53 -20.61
CA HIS A 194 0.63 4.66 -21.54
C HIS A 194 1.80 4.76 -22.53
N ASP A 195 3.06 4.77 -22.05
CA ASP A 195 4.20 5.27 -22.84
C ASP A 195 5.51 4.46 -22.69
N CYS A 196 5.76 3.82 -21.55
CA CYS A 196 7.07 3.24 -21.24
C CYS A 196 7.44 1.98 -22.05
N CYS A 197 6.49 1.40 -22.78
CA CYS A 197 6.73 0.23 -23.63
C CYS A 197 6.52 0.56 -25.12
N GLN A 198 6.61 1.83 -25.53
CA GLN A 198 6.38 2.23 -26.94
C GLN A 198 7.54 1.90 -27.89
N GLN A 199 8.68 1.39 -27.41
CA GLN A 199 9.83 1.06 -28.26
C GLN A 199 9.77 -0.32 -28.93
N GLU A 200 8.65 -1.04 -28.93
CA GLU A 200 8.62 -2.36 -29.55
C GLU A 200 7.45 -2.59 -30.49
N ALA A 201 7.84 -3.03 -31.69
CA ALA A 201 7.02 -3.69 -32.67
C ALA A 201 6.03 -4.66 -32.02
N ALA A 202 4.83 -4.74 -32.61
CA ALA A 202 3.76 -5.66 -32.25
C ALA A 202 4.27 -7.01 -31.68
N GLY A 203 4.04 -7.26 -30.38
CA GLY A 203 4.18 -8.60 -29.80
C GLY A 203 5.27 -8.84 -28.75
N CYS A 204 5.74 -7.84 -28.00
CA CYS A 204 6.62 -8.11 -26.86
C CYS A 204 5.89 -8.82 -25.70
N THR A 205 6.16 -10.11 -25.56
CA THR A 205 5.58 -10.97 -24.52
C THR A 205 6.06 -10.61 -23.10
N PHE A 206 7.24 -9.99 -22.96
CA PHE A 206 7.77 -9.54 -21.66
C PHE A 206 6.95 -8.39 -21.07
N CYS A 207 6.58 -7.41 -21.89
CA CYS A 207 5.72 -6.30 -21.47
C CYS A 207 4.32 -6.77 -21.06
N ASP A 208 3.77 -7.77 -21.77
CA ASP A 208 2.45 -8.33 -21.46
C ASP A 208 2.44 -9.17 -20.18
N ASP A 209 3.52 -9.92 -19.88
CA ASP A 209 3.68 -10.63 -18.61
C ASP A 209 3.78 -9.65 -17.44
N ILE A 210 4.57 -8.58 -17.56
CA ILE A 210 4.67 -7.54 -16.54
C ILE A 210 3.32 -6.86 -16.31
N ARG A 211 2.62 -6.48 -17.37
CA ARG A 211 1.28 -5.89 -17.26
C ARG A 211 0.30 -6.83 -16.59
N THR A 212 0.29 -8.11 -16.95
CA THR A 212 -0.59 -9.10 -16.33
C THR A 212 -0.31 -9.24 -14.83
N LYS A 213 0.97 -9.28 -14.43
CA LYS A 213 1.35 -9.29 -13.00
C LYS A 213 0.93 -8.01 -12.30
N ALA A 214 1.12 -6.85 -12.92
CA ALA A 214 0.71 -5.55 -12.37
C ALA A 214 -0.82 -5.44 -12.23
N LEU A 215 -1.59 -6.02 -13.16
CA LEU A 215 -3.04 -6.13 -13.05
C LEU A 215 -3.45 -7.00 -11.86
N CYS A 216 -2.79 -8.15 -11.63
CA CYS A 216 -3.05 -8.98 -10.45
C CYS A 216 -2.82 -8.20 -9.15
N GLU A 217 -1.71 -7.45 -9.04
CA GLU A 217 -1.44 -6.59 -7.88
C GLU A 217 -2.49 -5.48 -7.75
N MET A 218 -2.87 -4.82 -8.84
CA MET A 218 -3.88 -3.76 -8.84
C MET A 218 -5.24 -4.28 -8.38
N ILE A 219 -5.69 -5.43 -8.89
CA ILE A 219 -6.93 -6.08 -8.44
C ILE A 219 -6.84 -6.43 -6.96
N CYS A 220 -5.70 -6.99 -6.53
CA CYS A 220 -5.48 -7.32 -5.11
C CYS A 220 -5.59 -6.08 -4.23
N ASP A 221 -4.95 -4.97 -4.61
CA ASP A 221 -5.03 -3.67 -3.93
C ASP A 221 -6.47 -3.15 -3.84
N LYS A 222 -7.22 -3.13 -4.96
CA LYS A 222 -8.61 -2.62 -4.93
C LYS A 222 -9.54 -3.51 -4.12
N VAL A 223 -9.39 -4.82 -4.24
CA VAL A 223 -10.18 -5.79 -3.46
C VAL A 223 -9.83 -5.70 -1.97
N SER A 224 -8.55 -5.59 -1.60
CA SER A 224 -8.15 -5.45 -0.20
C SER A 224 -8.66 -4.16 0.41
N ARG A 225 -8.64 -3.04 -0.33
CA ARG A 225 -9.26 -1.78 0.09
C ARG A 225 -10.76 -1.90 0.27
N ARG A 226 -11.46 -2.60 -0.64
CA ARG A 226 -12.89 -2.86 -0.51
C ARG A 226 -13.20 -3.66 0.76
N VAL A 227 -12.45 -4.73 1.02
CA VAL A 227 -12.61 -5.53 2.24
C VAL A 227 -12.37 -4.67 3.48
N GLN A 228 -11.29 -3.90 3.50
CA GLN A 228 -10.91 -3.03 4.61
C GLN A 228 -11.96 -1.94 4.89
N LYS A 229 -12.36 -1.17 3.88
CA LYS A 229 -13.10 0.10 4.04
C LYS A 229 -14.60 -0.02 3.79
N ASN A 230 -15.05 -0.93 2.91
CA ASN A 230 -16.46 -1.06 2.55
C ASN A 230 -17.14 -2.25 3.23
N LEU A 231 -16.42 -3.35 3.43
CA LEU A 231 -16.99 -4.60 3.97
C LEU A 231 -16.62 -4.84 5.43
N GLY A 232 -15.98 -3.88 6.12
CA GLY A 232 -15.65 -4.00 7.55
C GLY A 232 -14.76 -5.21 7.89
N GLY A 233 -13.92 -5.64 6.96
CA GLY A 233 -13.05 -6.81 7.11
C GLY A 233 -13.71 -8.16 6.77
N HIS A 234 -14.95 -8.17 6.28
CA HIS A 234 -15.64 -9.40 5.91
C HIS A 234 -15.20 -9.91 4.53
N PHE A 235 -14.67 -11.14 4.50
CA PHE A 235 -14.33 -11.86 3.28
C PHE A 235 -15.54 -12.64 2.77
N SER A 236 -16.16 -12.15 1.71
CA SER A 236 -17.36 -12.74 1.09
C SER A 236 -17.25 -12.69 -0.44
N ASN A 237 -18.22 -13.25 -1.15
CA ASN A 237 -18.25 -13.16 -2.61
C ASN A 237 -18.36 -11.71 -3.14
N GLU A 238 -18.87 -10.79 -2.31
CA GLU A 238 -19.03 -9.37 -2.64
C GLU A 238 -17.70 -8.61 -2.66
N MET A 239 -16.62 -9.19 -2.14
CA MET A 239 -15.29 -8.58 -2.19
C MET A 239 -14.79 -8.39 -3.64
N TRP A 240 -15.26 -9.23 -4.56
CA TRP A 240 -14.89 -9.17 -5.98
C TRP A 240 -15.67 -8.12 -6.77
N ASP A 241 -16.71 -7.52 -6.17
CA ASP A 241 -17.54 -6.49 -6.79
C ASP A 241 -16.88 -5.10 -6.68
N VAL A 242 -15.70 -4.97 -7.29
CA VAL A 242 -14.96 -3.71 -7.39
C VAL A 242 -15.52 -2.88 -8.54
N GLU A 243 -15.80 -1.60 -8.28
CA GLU A 243 -16.35 -0.69 -9.29
C GLU A 243 -15.35 -0.40 -10.42
N PRO A 244 -15.77 -0.39 -11.70
CA PRO A 244 -14.90 -0.09 -12.83
C PRO A 244 -14.17 1.27 -12.73
N ALA A 245 -14.76 2.23 -12.01
CA ALA A 245 -14.18 3.55 -11.81
C ALA A 245 -12.79 3.52 -11.14
N TYR A 246 -12.48 2.50 -10.32
CA TYR A 246 -11.18 2.33 -9.67
C TYR A 246 -10.05 1.96 -10.63
N PHE A 247 -10.39 1.56 -11.86
CA PHE A 247 -9.44 1.18 -12.91
C PHE A 247 -9.37 2.23 -14.03
N LYS A 248 -10.08 3.36 -13.87
CA LYS A 248 -10.11 4.45 -14.86
C LYS A 248 -8.70 4.98 -15.13
N GLY A 249 -8.26 4.84 -16.37
CA GLY A 249 -6.90 5.14 -16.81
C GLY A 249 -6.23 3.97 -17.54
N LEU A 250 -6.76 2.76 -17.40
CA LEU A 250 -6.37 1.64 -18.26
C LEU A 250 -6.97 1.79 -19.67
N SER A 251 -6.31 1.19 -20.67
CA SER A 251 -6.91 1.02 -22.00
C SER A 251 -8.09 0.03 -21.95
N GLU A 252 -8.95 0.08 -22.97
CA GLU A 252 -10.15 -0.77 -23.05
C GLU A 252 -9.81 -2.26 -22.93
N ASP A 253 -8.78 -2.74 -23.64
CA ASP A 253 -8.33 -4.14 -23.56
C ASP A 253 -7.97 -4.57 -22.12
N TYR A 254 -7.32 -3.69 -21.35
CA TYR A 254 -6.93 -3.99 -19.97
C TYR A 254 -8.10 -3.87 -19.00
N MET A 255 -9.04 -2.95 -19.25
CA MET A 255 -10.31 -2.89 -18.54
C MET A 255 -11.10 -4.20 -18.71
N GLU A 256 -11.23 -4.71 -19.93
CA GLU A 256 -11.89 -5.99 -20.19
C GLU A 256 -11.20 -7.16 -19.47
N LYS A 257 -9.86 -7.21 -19.50
CA LYS A 257 -9.09 -8.22 -18.77
C LYS A 257 -9.35 -8.16 -17.26
N VAL A 258 -9.39 -6.98 -16.66
CA VAL A 258 -9.71 -6.79 -15.23
C VAL A 258 -11.10 -7.33 -14.91
N MET A 259 -12.11 -6.94 -15.69
CA MET A 259 -13.48 -7.38 -15.46
C MET A 259 -13.61 -8.91 -15.58
N LYS A 260 -12.93 -9.51 -16.57
CA LYS A 260 -12.90 -10.97 -16.72
C LYS A 260 -12.23 -11.66 -15.52
N MET A 261 -11.11 -11.13 -15.02
CA MET A 261 -10.42 -11.68 -13.86
C MET A 261 -11.26 -11.57 -12.58
N LEU A 262 -11.91 -10.43 -12.33
CA LEU A 262 -12.81 -10.27 -11.19
C LEU A 262 -13.97 -11.28 -11.25
N GLN A 263 -14.56 -11.46 -12.43
CA GLN A 263 -15.63 -12.44 -12.64
C GLN A 263 -15.15 -13.88 -12.44
N GLN A 264 -13.94 -14.22 -12.90
CA GLN A 264 -13.31 -15.52 -12.62
C GLN A 264 -13.13 -15.74 -11.12
N LEU A 265 -12.50 -14.78 -10.42
CA LEU A 265 -12.26 -14.85 -8.97
C LEU A 265 -13.56 -15.04 -8.18
N LYS A 266 -14.63 -14.34 -8.58
CA LYS A 266 -15.99 -14.47 -8.04
C LYS A 266 -16.57 -15.88 -8.25
N ASN A 267 -16.43 -16.43 -9.46
CA ASN A 267 -17.08 -17.69 -9.84
C ASN A 267 -16.27 -18.95 -9.49
N SER A 268 -14.99 -18.84 -9.15
CA SER A 268 -14.10 -19.95 -8.76
C SER A 268 -14.48 -20.66 -7.45
N ASN A 269 -15.73 -20.51 -6.96
CA ASN A 269 -16.29 -21.22 -5.82
C ASN A 269 -17.34 -22.30 -6.22
N SER A 270 -17.32 -22.79 -7.46
CA SER A 270 -18.33 -23.75 -7.97
C SER A 270 -17.85 -25.19 -8.17
N THR A 271 -16.59 -25.52 -7.91
CA THR A 271 -16.04 -26.87 -8.15
C THR A 271 -15.19 -27.33 -6.97
N ASN A 272 -15.84 -27.97 -6.00
CA ASN A 272 -15.35 -29.12 -5.22
C ASN A 272 -16.38 -29.49 -4.15
N ARG A 273 -17.46 -30.14 -4.59
CA ARG A 273 -18.30 -31.03 -3.79
C ARG A 273 -18.69 -32.22 -4.67
N THR A 274 -17.79 -33.18 -4.77
CA THR A 274 -18.08 -34.56 -5.18
C THR A 274 -17.17 -35.47 -4.38
#